data_AF-A0A2M9NSM8-F1
#
_entry.id   AF-A0A2M9NSM8-F1
#
_cell.length_a   1.000
_cell.length_b   1.000
_cell.length_c   1.000
_cell.angle_alpha   90.00
_cell.angle_beta   90.00
_cell.angle_gamma   90.00
#
_symmetry.space_group_name_H-M   'P 1'
#
loop_
_entity.id
_entity.type
_entity.pdbx_description
1 polymer ?
#
loop_
_entity_poly.entity_id
_entity_poly.type
_entity_poly.pdbx_seq_one_letter_code
_entity_poly.pdbx_strand_id
1 'polypeptide(L)'
;MKYPRSGLRIRCEKGVHPEVRTVCLNFGRWLRKNMNFPIRVVVYVKSDYQIENRTTKEYVTATFFAPYDKDVEPYIRIATGDYDELIQDRGKVDALYTMLDTFAHEIILYQQWINDKEMDEDEAEEKGFKLVDRYA
;
A
#
# COMPACT_ATOMS: atom_id res chain seq x y z
N MET A 1 -16.56 -19.11 -6.11
CA MET A 1 -15.15 -18.89 -5.71
C MET A 1 -15.01 -19.18 -4.23
N LYS A 2 -14.00 -19.96 -3.83
CA LYS A 2 -13.72 -20.23 -2.42
C LYS A 2 -12.49 -19.43 -2.07
N TYR A 3 -12.66 -18.14 -1.75
CA TYR A 3 -11.53 -17.26 -1.44
C TYR A 3 -10.71 -17.90 -0.32
N PRO A 4 -9.41 -18.20 -0.55
CA PRO A 4 -8.67 -19.02 0.38
C PRO A 4 -8.63 -18.34 1.75
N ARG A 5 -8.52 -17.00 1.80
CA ARG A 5 -8.65 -16.15 3.00
C ARG A 5 -9.13 -14.74 2.61
N SER A 6 -9.71 -13.99 3.55
CA SER A 6 -10.13 -12.58 3.39
C SER A 6 -9.34 -11.64 4.32
N GLY A 7 -9.46 -10.33 4.10
CA GLY A 7 -8.96 -9.27 4.96
C GLY A 7 -7.70 -8.53 4.46
N LEU A 8 -7.32 -7.48 5.17
CA LEU A 8 -6.05 -6.78 4.97
C LEU A 8 -5.05 -7.28 6.01
N ARG A 9 -3.85 -7.70 5.62
CA ARG A 9 -2.76 -8.04 6.55
C ARG A 9 -1.58 -7.10 6.32
N ILE A 10 -1.00 -6.59 7.41
CA ILE A 10 0.23 -5.77 7.32
C ILE A 10 1.37 -6.55 7.96
N ARG A 11 2.52 -6.57 7.29
CA ARG A 11 3.79 -7.10 7.80
C ARG A 11 4.84 -6.03 7.65
N CYS A 12 5.47 -5.64 8.75
CA CYS A 12 6.56 -4.67 8.73
C CYS A 12 7.88 -5.41 8.90
N GLU A 13 8.84 -5.10 8.04
CA GLU A 13 10.20 -5.64 8.14
C GLU A 13 10.95 -5.05 9.33
N LYS A 14 11.99 -5.76 9.77
CA LYS A 14 12.93 -5.23 10.76
C LYS A 14 13.68 -4.07 10.11
N GLY A 15 13.73 -2.92 10.77
CA GLY A 15 14.39 -1.71 10.26
C GLY A 15 13.45 -0.64 9.74
N VAL A 16 12.16 -0.94 9.54
CA VAL A 16 11.15 0.09 9.24
C VAL A 16 11.07 1.07 10.41
N HIS A 17 11.08 2.37 10.09
CA HIS A 17 11.00 3.44 11.09
C HIS A 17 9.76 3.27 11.99
N PRO A 18 9.87 3.40 13.33
CA PRO A 18 8.74 3.14 14.25
C PRO A 18 7.49 3.97 13.99
N GLU A 19 7.66 5.22 13.53
CA GLU A 19 6.53 6.11 13.21
C GLU A 19 5.81 5.66 11.95
N VAL A 20 6.54 5.32 10.89
CA VAL A 20 5.98 4.77 9.65
C VAL A 20 5.25 3.45 9.94
N ARG A 21 5.86 2.57 10.74
CA ARG A 21 5.19 1.35 11.20
C ARG A 21 3.88 1.65 11.92
N THR A 22 3.87 2.63 12.81
CA THR A 22 2.68 3.00 13.59
C THR A 22 1.58 3.55 12.68
N VAL A 23 1.93 4.45 11.76
CA VAL A 23 0.96 5.08 10.86
C VAL A 23 0.36 4.06 9.90
N CYS A 24 1.17 3.17 9.30
CA CYS A 24 0.68 2.12 8.41
C CYS A 24 -0.25 1.15 9.15
N LEU A 25 0.08 0.76 10.39
CA LEU A 25 -0.77 -0.14 11.18
C LEU A 25 -2.11 0.51 11.56
N ASN A 26 -2.10 1.79 11.94
CA ASN A 26 -3.31 2.54 12.26
C ASN A 26 -4.18 2.74 11.02
N PHE A 27 -3.59 3.15 9.90
CA PHE A 27 -4.29 3.27 8.63
C PHE A 27 -4.89 1.94 8.20
N GLY A 28 -4.14 0.84 8.28
CA GLY A 28 -4.67 -0.50 8.01
C GLY A 28 -5.82 -0.93 8.93
N ARG A 29 -5.83 -0.51 10.20
CA ARG A 29 -6.98 -0.76 11.09
C ARG A 29 -8.21 0.04 10.64
N TRP A 30 -8.01 1.28 10.23
CA TRP A 30 -9.08 2.12 9.70
C TRP A 30 -9.61 1.56 8.37
N LEU A 31 -8.76 1.17 7.43
CA LEU A 31 -9.14 0.55 6.15
C LEU A 31 -10.04 -0.68 6.36
N ARG A 32 -9.69 -1.56 7.29
CA ARG A 32 -10.50 -2.75 7.62
C ARG A 32 -11.92 -2.42 8.11
N LYS A 33 -12.15 -1.24 8.66
CA LYS A 33 -13.48 -0.79 9.11
C LYS A 33 -14.28 -0.10 8.00
N ASN A 34 -13.60 0.47 7.02
CA ASN A 34 -14.21 1.34 6.00
C ASN A 34 -14.26 0.72 4.60
N MET A 35 -13.61 -0.42 4.38
CA MET A 35 -13.50 -1.07 3.07
C MET A 35 -13.60 -2.59 3.19
N ASN A 36 -14.04 -3.23 2.10
CA ASN A 36 -14.12 -4.67 1.99
C ASN A 36 -12.84 -5.26 1.37
N PHE A 37 -12.41 -6.39 1.93
CA PHE A 37 -11.26 -7.16 1.46
C PHE A 37 -11.65 -8.63 1.29
N PRO A 38 -12.43 -8.98 0.26
CA PRO A 38 -12.94 -10.35 0.09
C PRO A 38 -11.84 -11.37 -0.19
N ILE A 39 -10.78 -10.97 -0.91
CA ILE A 39 -9.54 -11.74 -1.04
C ILE A 39 -8.49 -11.10 -0.15
N ARG A 40 -7.78 -11.90 0.64
CA ARG A 40 -6.77 -11.38 1.53
C ARG A 40 -5.62 -10.76 0.75
N VAL A 41 -5.32 -9.49 1.04
CA VAL A 41 -4.12 -8.80 0.55
C VAL A 41 -3.13 -8.60 1.69
N VAL A 42 -1.86 -8.91 1.43
CA VAL A 42 -0.76 -8.68 2.38
C VAL A 42 0.05 -7.47 1.93
N VAL A 43 0.16 -6.47 2.80
CA VAL A 43 1.02 -5.29 2.62
C VAL A 43 2.31 -5.52 3.38
N TYR A 44 3.42 -5.58 2.65
CA TYR A 44 4.77 -5.65 3.18
C TYR A 44 5.33 -4.23 3.22
N VAL A 45 5.50 -3.70 4.44
CA VAL A 45 6.18 -2.43 4.68
C VAL A 45 7.66 -2.77 4.85
N LYS A 46 8.48 -2.28 3.93
CA LYS A 46 9.87 -2.68 3.74
C LYS A 46 10.81 -1.55 4.16
N SER A 47 11.96 -1.92 4.72
CA SER A 47 12.99 -0.93 5.12
C SER A 47 13.88 -0.50 3.95
N ASP A 48 13.70 -1.08 2.76
CA ASP A 48 14.41 -0.70 1.55
C ASP A 48 14.06 0.73 1.13
N TYR A 49 15.03 1.43 0.51
CA TYR A 49 14.85 2.77 -0.06
C TYR A 49 13.88 2.75 -1.26
N GLN A 50 14.01 1.75 -2.12
CA GLN A 50 13.12 1.48 -3.25
C GLN A 50 12.95 -0.03 -3.45
N ILE A 51 11.94 -0.42 -4.21
CA ILE A 51 11.63 -1.81 -4.56
C ILE A 51 11.88 -1.99 -6.05
N GLU A 52 12.58 -3.06 -6.43
CA GLU A 52 12.64 -3.49 -7.83
C GLU A 52 11.26 -4.03 -8.26
N ASN A 53 10.70 -3.42 -9.30
CA ASN A 53 9.56 -3.94 -10.03
C ASN A 53 9.99 -5.21 -10.77
N ARG A 54 9.30 -6.33 -10.49
CA ARG A 54 9.71 -7.63 -11.04
C ARG A 54 9.59 -7.72 -12.57
N THR A 55 8.70 -6.91 -13.14
CA THR A 55 8.38 -6.88 -14.58
C THR A 55 9.23 -5.85 -15.31
N THR A 56 9.20 -4.57 -14.87
CA THR A 56 9.88 -3.48 -15.58
C THR A 56 11.36 -3.35 -15.22
N LYS A 57 11.79 -3.94 -14.08
CA LYS A 57 13.13 -3.79 -13.48
C LYS A 57 13.46 -2.39 -12.98
N GLU A 58 12.49 -1.49 -12.95
CA GLU A 58 12.66 -0.15 -12.39
C GLU A 58 12.58 -0.19 -10.86
N TYR A 59 13.24 0.77 -10.23
CA TYR A 59 13.16 1.00 -8.80
C TYR A 59 12.01 1.98 -8.49
N VAL A 60 11.06 1.52 -7.68
CA VAL A 60 9.81 2.23 -7.38
C VAL A 60 9.54 2.26 -5.87
N THR A 61 8.69 3.16 -5.42
CA THR A 61 8.31 3.29 -3.99
C THR A 61 7.33 2.21 -3.54
N ALA A 62 6.51 1.69 -4.45
CA ALA A 62 5.62 0.57 -4.16
C ALA A 62 5.33 -0.31 -5.39
N THR A 63 4.80 -1.51 -5.12
CA THR A 63 4.29 -2.41 -6.15
C THR A 63 3.09 -3.17 -5.64
N PHE A 64 2.09 -3.36 -6.49
CA PHE A 64 1.00 -4.31 -6.31
C PHE A 64 1.16 -5.51 -7.25
N PHE A 65 1.16 -6.72 -6.67
CA PHE A 65 1.05 -7.96 -7.42
C PHE A 65 -0.42 -8.37 -7.54
N ALA A 66 -0.93 -8.25 -8.77
CA ALA A 66 -2.29 -8.55 -9.18
C ALA A 66 -2.33 -9.86 -9.99
N PRO A 67 -2.51 -11.04 -9.37
CA PRO A 67 -2.55 -12.30 -10.12
C PRO A 67 -3.80 -12.38 -10.99
N TYR A 68 -3.69 -13.02 -12.15
CA TYR A 68 -4.85 -13.31 -13.01
C TYR A 68 -5.84 -14.24 -12.30
N ASP A 69 -5.32 -15.28 -11.65
CA ASP A 69 -6.10 -16.22 -10.86
C ASP A 69 -6.41 -15.64 -9.47
N LYS A 70 -7.70 -15.49 -9.14
CA LYS A 70 -8.20 -14.97 -7.86
C LYS A 70 -8.03 -15.95 -6.69
N ASP A 71 -7.67 -17.20 -6.96
CA ASP A 71 -7.31 -18.17 -5.92
C ASP A 71 -5.84 -17.98 -5.46
N VAL A 72 -5.06 -17.16 -6.15
CA VAL A 72 -3.73 -16.72 -5.71
C VAL A 72 -3.85 -15.43 -4.91
N GLU A 73 -3.26 -15.39 -3.72
CA GLU A 73 -3.31 -14.18 -2.89
C GLU A 73 -2.45 -13.06 -3.49
N PRO A 74 -3.01 -11.85 -3.65
CA PRO A 74 -2.26 -10.68 -4.03
C PRO A 74 -1.41 -10.16 -2.87
N TYR A 75 -0.43 -9.32 -3.19
CA TYR A 75 0.34 -8.61 -2.18
C TYR A 75 0.79 -7.25 -2.68
N ILE A 76 1.02 -6.35 -1.72
CA ILE A 76 1.57 -5.01 -1.92
C ILE A 76 2.92 -4.96 -1.22
N ARG A 77 3.90 -4.26 -1.80
CA ARG A 77 5.18 -3.94 -1.16
C ARG A 77 5.36 -2.44 -1.20
N ILE A 78 5.74 -1.83 -0.08
CA ILE A 78 5.98 -0.39 0.06
C ILE A 78 7.37 -0.20 0.65
N ALA A 79 8.23 0.53 -0.03
CA ALA A 79 9.52 0.99 0.45
C ALA A 79 9.33 2.20 1.35
N THR A 80 10.09 2.26 2.44
CA THR A 80 10.02 3.36 3.40
C THR A 80 11.39 3.85 3.84
N GLY A 81 12.45 3.46 3.12
CA GLY A 81 13.83 3.76 3.48
C GLY A 81 14.25 5.21 3.24
N ASP A 82 13.45 5.96 2.49
CA ASP A 82 13.60 7.40 2.21
C ASP A 82 12.95 8.30 3.27
N TYR A 83 12.31 7.72 4.30
CA TYR A 83 11.53 8.48 5.28
C TYR A 83 12.31 9.59 5.99
N ASP A 84 13.57 9.35 6.36
CA ASP A 84 14.39 10.36 7.05
C ASP A 84 14.79 11.52 6.11
N GLU A 85 14.92 11.27 4.80
CA GLU A 85 15.16 12.29 3.78
C GLU A 85 13.89 13.12 3.56
N LEU A 86 12.72 12.46 3.46
CA LEU A 86 11.44 13.14 3.33
C LEU A 86 11.15 14.08 4.51
N ILE A 87 11.53 13.70 5.74
CA ILE A 87 11.44 14.59 6.91
C ILE A 87 12.28 15.86 6.70
N GLN A 88 13.51 15.71 6.20
CA GLN A 88 14.42 16.85 6.00
C GLN A 88 13.91 17.79 4.92
N ASP A 89 13.35 17.24 3.85
CA ASP A 89 12.91 18.00 2.69
C ASP A 89 11.56 18.70 2.90
N ARG A 90 10.61 18.03 3.56
CA ARG A 90 9.19 18.46 3.59
C ARG A 90 8.60 18.51 4.99
N GLY A 91 9.35 18.08 5.99
CA GLY A 91 8.86 17.95 7.36
C GLY A 91 8.09 16.65 7.58
N LYS A 92 7.91 16.33 8.86
CA LYS A 92 7.39 15.03 9.30
C LYS A 92 5.95 14.73 8.87
N VAL A 93 5.07 15.73 8.89
CA VAL A 93 3.65 15.55 8.54
C VAL A 93 3.54 15.12 7.08
N ASP A 94 4.18 15.87 6.18
CA ASP A 94 4.17 15.60 4.75
C ASP A 94 4.84 14.26 4.44
N ALA A 95 5.96 13.94 5.10
CA ALA A 95 6.63 12.65 4.95
C ALA A 95 5.72 11.46 5.33
N LEU A 96 4.97 11.56 6.43
CA LEU A 96 4.01 10.52 6.80
C LEU A 96 2.80 10.47 5.85
N TYR A 97 2.36 11.62 5.34
CA TYR A 97 1.31 11.69 4.34
C TYR A 97 1.73 10.97 3.05
N THR A 98 2.94 11.21 2.54
CA THR A 98 3.50 10.51 1.36
C THR A 98 3.51 9.00 1.54
N MET A 99 3.85 8.51 2.74
CA MET A 99 3.83 7.06 3.04
C MET A 99 2.41 6.48 3.04
N LEU A 100 1.43 7.22 3.55
CA LEU A 100 0.04 6.80 3.54
C LEU A 100 -0.58 6.88 2.15
N ASP A 101 -0.21 7.89 1.37
CA ASP A 101 -0.68 8.10 0.01
C ASP A 101 -0.21 6.97 -0.91
N THR A 102 1.08 6.62 -0.83
CA THR A 102 1.64 5.43 -1.51
C THR A 102 0.91 4.15 -1.11
N PHE A 103 0.58 3.96 0.17
CA PHE A 103 -0.22 2.82 0.60
C PHE A 103 -1.64 2.88 0.00
N ALA A 104 -2.30 4.03 0.09
CA ALA A 104 -3.67 4.21 -0.39
C ALA A 104 -3.79 3.95 -1.89
N HIS A 105 -2.85 4.45 -2.71
CA HIS A 105 -2.75 4.20 -4.14
C HIS A 105 -2.85 2.70 -4.45
N GLU A 106 -1.98 1.90 -3.84
CA GLU A 106 -1.92 0.45 -4.04
C GLU A 106 -3.17 -0.27 -3.52
N ILE A 107 -3.86 0.29 -2.52
CA ILE A 107 -5.14 -0.22 -2.05
C ILE A 107 -6.25 0.05 -3.07
N ILE A 108 -6.23 1.18 -3.78
CA ILE A 108 -7.17 1.44 -4.86
C ILE A 108 -6.90 0.51 -6.04
N LEU A 109 -5.63 0.28 -6.40
CA LEU A 109 -5.26 -0.74 -7.40
C LEU A 109 -5.78 -2.14 -7.01
N TYR A 110 -5.71 -2.52 -5.73
CA TYR A 110 -6.36 -3.75 -5.25
C TYR A 110 -7.88 -3.73 -5.44
N GLN A 111 -8.55 -2.60 -5.21
CA GLN A 111 -9.99 -2.48 -5.42
C GLN A 111 -10.37 -2.53 -6.90
N GLN A 112 -9.56 -1.99 -7.80
CA GLN A 112 -9.77 -2.14 -9.24
C GLN A 112 -9.65 -3.62 -9.63
N TRP A 113 -8.57 -4.26 -9.20
CA TRP A 113 -8.33 -5.68 -9.46
C TRP A 113 -9.47 -6.57 -8.95
N ILE A 114 -9.89 -6.44 -7.69
CA ILE A 114 -10.93 -7.32 -7.12
C ILE A 114 -12.30 -7.17 -7.80
N ASN A 115 -12.54 -6.02 -8.43
CA ASN A 115 -13.77 -5.72 -9.16
C ASN A 115 -13.64 -5.94 -10.68
N ASP A 116 -12.57 -6.62 -11.12
CA ASP A 116 -12.27 -6.94 -12.52
C ASP A 116 -12.27 -5.70 -13.43
N LYS A 117 -11.82 -4.56 -12.88
CA LYS A 117 -11.60 -3.33 -13.65
C LYS A 117 -10.21 -3.34 -14.27
N GLU A 118 -10.09 -2.60 -15.36
CA GLU A 118 -8.77 -2.20 -15.86
C GLU A 118 -8.04 -1.38 -14.80
N MET A 119 -6.72 -1.57 -14.73
CA MET A 119 -5.88 -0.83 -13.79
C MET A 119 -5.71 0.60 -14.31
N ASP A 120 -6.13 1.57 -13.52
CA ASP A 120 -6.09 2.98 -13.85
C ASP A 120 -5.30 3.70 -12.76
N GLU A 121 -4.07 4.09 -13.11
CA GLU A 121 -3.11 4.73 -12.20
C GLU A 121 -3.57 6.14 -11.81
N ASP A 122 -4.20 6.89 -12.72
CA ASP A 122 -4.70 8.24 -12.45
C ASP A 122 -5.88 8.18 -11.46
N GLU A 123 -6.79 7.22 -11.65
CA GLU A 123 -7.88 6.97 -10.69
C GLU A 123 -7.31 6.52 -9.33
N ALA A 124 -6.26 5.70 -9.34
CA ALA A 124 -5.62 5.21 -8.12
C ALA A 124 -4.96 6.34 -7.32
N GLU A 125 -4.29 7.27 -7.99
CA GLU A 125 -3.70 8.46 -7.39
C GLU A 125 -4.79 9.36 -6.78
N GLU A 126 -5.81 9.73 -7.58
CA GLU A 126 -6.87 10.63 -7.13
C GLU A 126 -7.67 10.05 -5.94
N LYS A 127 -8.03 8.77 -6.02
CA LYS A 127 -8.80 8.11 -4.95
C LYS A 127 -7.93 7.74 -3.76
N GLY A 128 -6.63 7.48 -3.97
CA GLY A 128 -5.64 7.27 -2.93
C GLY A 128 -5.53 8.49 -2.03
N PHE A 129 -5.30 9.65 -2.63
CA PHE A 129 -5.27 10.94 -1.94
C PHE A 129 -6.55 11.19 -1.12
N LYS A 130 -7.73 11.05 -1.76
CA LYS A 130 -9.04 11.18 -1.07
C LYS A 130 -9.27 10.16 0.04
N LEU A 131 -8.60 9.01 0.00
CA LEU A 131 -8.70 8.00 1.04
C LEU A 131 -7.85 8.38 2.26
N VAL A 132 -6.66 8.96 2.04
CA VAL A 132 -5.82 9.49 3.12
C VAL A 132 -6.48 10.70 3.77
N ASP A 133 -7.04 11.63 3.00
CA ASP A 133 -7.76 12.80 3.52
C ASP A 133 -8.95 12.44 4.41
N ARG A 134 -9.62 11.31 4.14
CA ARG A 134 -10.73 10.82 4.98
C ARG A 134 -10.25 10.14 6.27
N TYR A 135 -9.00 9.71 6.31
CA TYR A 135 -8.39 9.08 7.48
C TYR A 135 -7.76 10.12 8.43
N ALA A 136 -7.14 11.16 7.88
CA ALA A 136 -6.38 12.18 8.60
C ALA A 136 -7.23 13.18 9.39
#